data_AF-A0A497QN41-F1
#
_entry.id   AF-A0A497QN41-F1
#
_cell.length_a   1.000
_cell.length_b   1.000
_cell.length_c   1.000
_cell.angle_alpha   90.00
_cell.angle_beta   90.00
_cell.angle_gamma   90.00
#
_symmetry.space_group_name_H-M   'P 1'
#
loop_
_entity.id
_entity.type
_entity.pdbx_description
1 polymer ?
#
loop_
_entity_poly.entity_id
_entity_poly.type
_entity_poly.pdbx_seq_one_letter_code
_entity_poly.pdbx_strand_id
1 'polypeptide(L)'
;MTFQSEQSDVEENWINEAEKLILHWERETELIKSRVIDLQECSRISDVFRKECDSLLIRKPVGMTNEEVYTKMEKLGNKLNSTLAMVCRSSEEGTF
;
A
#
# COMPACT_ATOMS: atom_id res chain seq x y z
N MET A 1 20.68 -32.77 1.24
CA MET A 1 19.51 -32.25 1.98
C MET A 1 19.69 -30.75 2.04
N THR A 2 19.01 -29.97 1.19
CA THR A 2 19.20 -28.50 1.13
C THR A 2 17.96 -27.72 0.69
N PHE A 3 16.83 -28.38 0.43
CA PHE A 3 15.63 -27.73 -0.13
C PHE A 3 14.74 -27.02 0.92
N GLN A 4 14.90 -27.32 2.22
CA GLN A 4 14.05 -26.73 3.27
C GLN A 4 14.51 -25.34 3.72
N SER A 5 15.78 -24.99 3.52
CA SER A 5 16.32 -23.68 3.93
C SER A 5 15.93 -22.58 2.93
N GLU A 6 16.05 -22.84 1.63
CA GLU A 6 15.79 -21.84 0.58
C GLU A 6 14.33 -21.40 0.49
N GLN A 7 13.37 -22.29 0.80
CA GLN A 7 11.94 -21.95 0.76
C GLN A 7 11.54 -21.01 1.91
N SER A 8 12.12 -21.20 3.10
CA SER A 8 11.96 -20.30 4.24
C SER A 8 12.50 -18.91 3.95
N ASP A 9 13.65 -18.82 3.26
CA ASP A 9 14.27 -17.54 2.91
C ASP A 9 13.42 -16.74 1.93
N VAL A 10 12.76 -17.38 0.96
CA VAL A 10 11.89 -16.71 -0.01
C VAL A 10 10.61 -16.18 0.65
N GLU A 11 10.02 -16.96 1.56
CA GLU A 11 8.84 -16.54 2.32
C GLU A 11 9.15 -15.39 3.27
N GLU A 12 10.24 -15.48 4.02
CA GLU A 12 10.68 -14.43 4.94
C GLU A 12 11.01 -13.14 4.17
N ASN A 13 11.69 -13.24 3.03
CA ASN A 13 11.95 -12.08 2.18
C ASN A 13 10.66 -11.42 1.69
N TRP A 14 9.69 -12.20 1.22
CA TRP A 14 8.42 -11.64 0.78
C TRP A 14 7.67 -10.94 1.92
N ILE A 15 7.65 -11.52 3.13
CA ILE A 15 7.04 -10.89 4.33
C ILE A 15 7.74 -9.58 4.63
N ASN A 16 9.08 -9.59 4.69
CA ASN A 16 9.88 -8.40 4.97
C ASN A 16 9.61 -7.29 3.95
N GLU A 17 9.46 -7.63 2.67
CA GLU A 17 9.10 -6.66 1.65
C GLU A 17 7.67 -6.14 1.78
N ALA A 18 6.73 -7.00 2.16
CA ALA A 18 5.35 -6.60 2.44
C ALA A 18 5.28 -5.63 3.63
N GLU A 19 5.99 -5.91 4.72
CA GLU A 19 6.04 -5.05 5.89
C GLU A 19 6.70 -3.70 5.58
N LYS A 20 7.78 -3.69 4.78
CA LYS A 20 8.38 -2.44 4.30
C LYS A 20 7.40 -1.60 3.48
N LEU A 21 6.64 -2.24 2.59
CA LEU A 21 5.62 -1.55 1.79
C LEU A 21 4.52 -0.98 2.69
N ILE A 22 4.05 -1.76 3.67
CA ILE A 22 3.04 -1.32 4.64
C ILE A 22 3.54 -0.09 5.41
N LEU A 23 4.73 -0.16 6.02
CA LEU A 23 5.31 0.94 6.79
C LEU A 23 5.53 2.19 5.94
N HIS A 24 5.99 2.03 4.70
CA HIS A 24 6.16 3.13 3.76
C HIS A 24 4.84 3.86 3.53
N TRP A 25 3.80 3.11 3.17
CA TRP A 25 2.49 3.69 2.85
C TRP A 25 1.71 4.18 4.06
N GLU A 26 1.91 3.59 5.24
CA GLU A 26 1.38 4.14 6.48
C GLU A 26 1.93 5.54 6.73
N ARG A 27 3.24 5.72 6.53
CA ARG A 27 3.89 7.02 6.65
C ARG A 27 3.43 8.00 5.58
N GLU A 28 3.41 7.59 4.31
CA GLU A 28 2.92 8.44 3.21
C GLU A 28 1.47 8.86 3.45
N THR A 29 0.61 7.95 3.93
CA THR A 29 -0.79 8.28 4.25
C THR A 29 -0.89 9.36 5.33
N GLU A 30 -0.06 9.31 6.38
CA GLU A 30 -0.03 10.38 7.39
C GLU A 30 0.49 11.71 6.81
N LEU A 31 1.48 11.68 5.91
CA LEU A 31 1.97 12.88 5.24
C LEU A 31 0.89 13.51 4.35
N ILE A 32 0.18 12.69 3.57
CA ILE A 32 -0.93 13.09 2.70
C ILE A 32 -2.00 13.86 3.47
N LYS A 33 -2.36 13.44 4.69
CA LYS A 33 -3.37 14.13 5.53
C LYS A 33 -3.08 15.62 5.76
N SER A 34 -1.80 16.00 5.75
CA SER A 34 -1.35 17.37 6.02
C SER A 34 -1.15 18.21 4.76
N ARG A 35 -1.39 17.64 3.58
CA ARG A 35 -1.17 18.29 2.28
C ARG A 35 -2.52 18.67 1.68
N VAL A 36 -2.53 19.80 0.97
CA VAL A 36 -3.59 20.12 0.00
C VAL A 36 -3.20 19.43 -1.30
N ILE A 37 -4.05 18.54 -1.81
CA ILE A 37 -3.75 17.68 -2.96
C ILE A 37 -4.87 17.84 -3.98
N ASP A 38 -4.52 18.12 -5.23
CA ASP A 38 -5.49 18.19 -6.32
C ASP A 38 -5.93 16.79 -6.78
N LEU A 39 -7.01 16.74 -7.56
CA LEU A 39 -7.59 15.50 -8.06
C LEU A 39 -6.61 14.65 -8.89
N GLN A 40 -5.71 15.28 -9.64
CA GLN A 40 -4.75 14.56 -10.48
C GLN A 40 -3.67 13.91 -9.63
N GLU A 41 -3.14 14.61 -8.63
CA GLU A 41 -2.18 14.04 -7.69
C GLU A 41 -2.83 12.93 -6.84
N CYS A 42 -4.09 13.10 -6.44
CA CYS A 42 -4.86 12.05 -5.77
C CYS A 42 -5.02 10.77 -6.58
N SER A 43 -5.37 10.89 -7.87
CA SER A 43 -5.41 9.74 -8.79
C SER A 43 -4.04 9.07 -8.86
N ARG A 44 -2.98 9.88 -9.02
CA ARG A 44 -1.61 9.37 -9.12
C ARG A 44 -1.20 8.59 -7.87
N ILE A 45 -1.52 9.09 -6.68
CA ILE A 45 -1.22 8.40 -5.43
C ILE A 45 -1.94 7.05 -5.35
N SER A 46 -3.24 7.02 -5.68
CA SER A 46 -4.01 5.77 -5.69
C SER A 46 -3.46 4.76 -6.69
N ASP A 47 -3.05 5.22 -7.88
CA ASP A 47 -2.47 4.38 -8.92
C ASP A 47 -1.11 3.80 -8.52
N VAL A 48 -0.24 4.61 -7.90
CA VAL A 48 1.07 4.14 -7.40
C VAL A 48 0.86 3.10 -6.29
N PHE A 49 0.00 3.38 -5.31
CA PHE A 49 -0.33 2.43 -4.24
C PHE A 49 -0.79 1.09 -4.80
N ARG A 50 -1.76 1.12 -5.73
CA ARG A 50 -2.29 -0.10 -6.35
C ARG A 50 -1.21 -0.86 -7.09
N LYS A 51 -0.40 -0.18 -7.90
CA LYS A 51 0.68 -0.80 -8.67
C LYS A 51 1.72 -1.48 -7.78
N GLU A 52 2.10 -0.86 -6.67
CA GLU A 52 3.07 -1.45 -5.75
C GLU A 52 2.48 -2.65 -4.99
N CYS A 53 1.23 -2.57 -4.55
CA CYS A 53 0.52 -3.72 -3.97
C CYS A 53 0.39 -4.88 -4.97
N ASP A 54 -0.04 -4.62 -6.20
CA ASP A 54 -0.17 -5.63 -7.26
C ASP A 54 1.19 -6.27 -7.55
N SER A 55 2.25 -5.47 -7.66
CA SER A 55 3.61 -5.97 -7.88
C SER A 55 4.08 -6.90 -6.76
N LEU A 56 3.73 -6.60 -5.50
CA LEU A 56 4.04 -7.47 -4.36
C LEU A 56 3.23 -8.78 -4.38
N LEU A 57 1.94 -8.70 -4.75
CA LEU A 57 1.05 -9.86 -4.78
C LEU A 57 1.40 -10.84 -5.92
N ILE A 58 1.84 -10.34 -7.08
CA ILE A 58 2.26 -11.18 -8.21
C ILE A 58 3.46 -12.06 -7.86
N ARG A 59 4.39 -11.55 -7.04
CA ARG A 59 5.59 -12.29 -6.60
C ARG A 59 5.36 -13.11 -5.32
N LYS A 60 4.11 -13.27 -4.88
CA LYS A 60 3.80 -14.02 -3.68
C LYS A 60 4.20 -15.49 -3.83
N PRO A 61 4.90 -16.09 -2.85
CA PRO A 61 5.15 -17.53 -2.82
C PRO A 61 3.86 -18.36 -2.88
N VAL A 62 3.88 -19.43 -3.67
CA VAL A 62 2.75 -20.35 -3.83
C VAL A 62 2.53 -21.13 -2.53
N GLY A 63 1.27 -21.25 -2.09
CA GLY A 63 0.92 -21.93 -0.84
C GLY A 63 1.02 -21.05 0.41
N MET A 64 1.49 -19.81 0.27
CA MET A 64 1.62 -18.88 1.39
C MET A 64 0.27 -18.24 1.77
N THR A 65 -0.11 -18.41 3.04
CA THR A 65 -1.26 -17.76 3.69
C THR A 65 -0.79 -16.98 4.90
N ASN A 66 -0.43 -15.71 4.71
CA ASN A 66 -0.11 -14.80 5.82
C ASN A 66 -1.24 -13.79 6.01
N GLU A 67 -2.30 -14.22 6.71
CA GLU A 67 -3.52 -13.43 6.95
C GLU A 67 -3.23 -12.08 7.63
N GLU A 68 -2.19 -12.02 8.48
CA GLU A 68 -1.80 -10.79 9.16
C GLU A 68 -1.35 -9.72 8.16
N VAL A 69 -0.48 -10.09 7.20
CA VAL A 69 -0.01 -9.19 6.15
C VAL A 69 -1.17 -8.71 5.29
N TYR A 70 -2.05 -9.61 4.86
CA TYR A 70 -3.23 -9.21 4.07
C TYR A 70 -4.16 -8.26 4.83
N THR A 71 -4.43 -8.55 6.10
CA THR A 71 -5.27 -7.71 6.95
C THR A 71 -4.65 -6.32 7.12
N LYS A 72 -3.32 -6.23 7.30
CA LYS A 72 -2.59 -4.95 7.37
C LYS A 72 -2.69 -4.20 6.03
N MET A 73 -2.48 -4.86 4.90
CA MET A 73 -2.60 -4.24 3.57
C MET A 73 -4.02 -3.74 3.28
N GLU A 74 -5.05 -4.50 3.63
CA GLU A 74 -6.45 -4.09 3.47
C GLU A 74 -6.78 -2.87 4.34
N LYS A 75 -6.39 -2.88 5.62
CA LYS A 75 -6.56 -1.74 6.53
C LYS A 75 -5.85 -0.50 6.00
N LEU A 76 -4.63 -0.66 5.47
CA LEU A 76 -3.87 0.41 4.85
C LEU A 76 -4.58 0.97 3.62
N GLY A 77 -5.08 0.12 2.72
CA GLY A 77 -5.84 0.55 1.55
C GLY A 77 -7.10 1.35 1.93
N ASN A 78 -7.84 0.89 2.93
CA ASN A 78 -9.00 1.63 3.47
C ASN A 78 -8.62 2.98 4.08
N LYS A 79 -7.51 3.02 4.82
CA LYS A 79 -6.97 4.24 5.43
C LYS A 79 -6.51 5.25 4.38
N LEU A 80 -5.83 4.79 3.33
CA LEU A 80 -5.40 5.64 2.22
C LEU A 80 -6.61 6.17 1.45
N ASN A 81 -7.57 5.30 1.09
CA ASN A 81 -8.79 5.71 0.38
C ASN A 81 -9.61 6.74 1.15
N SER A 82 -9.80 6.53 2.45
CA SER A 82 -10.49 7.51 3.30
C SER A 82 -9.71 8.82 3.44
N THR A 83 -8.38 8.75 3.55
CA THR A 83 -7.52 9.94 3.59
C THR A 83 -7.62 10.73 2.29
N LEU A 84 -7.47 10.06 1.14
CA LEU A 84 -7.64 10.66 -0.18
C LEU A 84 -9.04 11.28 -0.31
N ALA A 85 -10.11 10.56 0.04
CA ALA A 85 -11.46 11.13 -0.01
C ALA A 85 -11.63 12.43 0.81
N MET A 86 -10.86 12.62 1.88
CA MET A 86 -10.84 13.87 2.66
C MET A 86 -10.02 14.98 2.01
N VAL A 87 -8.82 14.67 1.51
CA VAL A 87 -7.88 15.69 1.01
C VAL A 87 -8.07 16.02 -0.47
N CYS A 88 -8.63 15.09 -1.24
CA CYS A 88 -8.87 15.20 -2.68
C CYS A 88 -10.11 16.02 -3.02
N ARG A 89 -10.55 16.90 -2.12
CA ARG A 89 -11.62 17.84 -2.43
C ARG A 89 -11.06 18.90 -3.39
N SER A 90 -11.58 18.86 -4.62
CA SER A 90 -11.56 19.93 -5.60
C SER A 90 -11.66 21.28 -4.87
N SER A 91 -10.73 22.24 -4.99
CA SER A 91 -10.65 23.22 -6.10
C SER A 91 -11.97 23.63 -6.78
N GLU A 92 -13.14 23.30 -6.19
CA GLU A 92 -14.48 23.72 -6.63
C GLU A 92 -15.20 24.62 -5.61
N GLU A 93 -14.52 25.07 -4.54
CA GLU A 93 -14.98 26.18 -3.68
C GLU A 93 -14.32 27.52 -4.07
N GLY A 94 -14.16 27.76 -5.37
CA GLY A 94 -13.40 28.91 -5.88
C GLY A 94 -13.82 29.40 -7.25
N THR A 95 -15.13 29.51 -7.52
CA THR A 95 -15.63 30.29 -8.66
C THR A 95 -16.88 31.06 -8.24
N PHE A 96 -16.64 32.33 -7.91
CA PHE A 96 -17.52 33.52 -7.91
C PHE A 96 -18.89 33.44 -7.24
#